data_AF-A0A2V9NHS0-F1
#
_entry.id   AF-A0A2V9NHS0-F1
#
_cell.length_a   1.000
_cell.length_b   1.000
_cell.length_c   1.000
_cell.angle_alpha   90.00
_cell.angle_beta   90.00
_cell.angle_gamma   90.00
#
_symmetry.space_group_name_H-M   'P 1'
#
loop_
_entity.id
_entity.type
_entity.pdbx_description
1 polymer ?
#
loop_
_entity_poly.entity_id
_entity_poly.type
_entity_poly.pdbx_seq_one_letter_code
_entity_poly.pdbx_strand_id
1 'polypeptide(L)'
;MATETQALRKSGSTLKISSGWFAAGVSFQRALTVLSDGAFKLFAYVSLEADRRTGRYEATQTDLARVLGKSRRIIGKYIAELERKGICSISSGRNQYARNIFEILDDYWPYNRPSIIEEADGKEEDAYVAAARDSFLATGCTGGSFGAGDARTAKILEKRGVSLGELQDALFLGACRKYVSWLNGGSPEPVVSLRYFEPIISEIREQPFPHGYREYLQSKVRQMTRLWEELKPAEGWPNSIDGASR
;
A
#
# COMPACT_ATOMS: atom_id res chain seq x y z
N MET A 1 -32.20 43.25 7.76
CA MET A 1 -32.88 42.08 7.15
C MET A 1 -32.31 41.86 5.77
N ALA A 2 -31.23 41.09 5.67
CA ALA A 2 -30.70 40.57 4.41
C ALA A 2 -30.02 39.25 4.75
N THR A 3 -30.74 38.15 4.52
CA THR A 3 -30.28 36.79 4.81
C THR A 3 -29.41 36.34 3.65
N GLU A 4 -28.10 36.32 3.92
CA GLU A 4 -27.07 35.88 3.00
C GLU A 4 -27.24 34.38 2.72
N THR A 5 -27.50 34.06 1.45
CA THR A 5 -27.68 32.67 0.99
C THR A 5 -26.30 32.05 0.85
N GLN A 6 -25.83 31.37 1.89
CA GLN A 6 -24.59 30.61 1.86
C GLN A 6 -24.71 29.44 0.87
N ALA A 7 -24.11 29.62 -0.30
CA ALA A 7 -23.91 28.57 -1.28
C ALA A 7 -23.00 27.49 -0.66
N LEU A 8 -23.56 26.30 -0.44
CA LEU A 8 -22.83 25.05 -0.19
C LEU A 8 -21.82 24.82 -1.33
N ARG A 9 -20.59 25.29 -1.15
CA ARG A 9 -19.45 24.88 -1.99
C ARG A 9 -19.19 23.41 -1.69
N LYS A 10 -19.73 22.52 -2.53
CA LYS A 10 -19.27 21.12 -2.62
C LYS A 10 -17.79 21.15 -3.01
N SER A 11 -16.89 20.93 -2.05
CA SER A 11 -15.48 20.72 -2.31
C SER A 11 -15.29 19.53 -3.25
N GLY A 12 -14.90 19.80 -4.50
CA GLY A 12 -14.61 18.79 -5.50
C GLY A 12 -13.31 18.05 -5.17
N SER A 13 -13.27 16.75 -5.44
CA SER A 13 -12.06 15.93 -5.30
C SER A 13 -10.94 16.46 -6.21
N THR A 14 -9.79 16.83 -5.64
CA THR A 14 -8.63 17.31 -6.39
C THR A 14 -7.79 16.13 -6.89
N LEU A 15 -7.21 16.25 -8.09
CA LEU A 15 -6.28 15.26 -8.63
C LEU A 15 -4.93 15.38 -7.91
N LYS A 16 -4.26 14.24 -7.64
CA LYS A 16 -2.91 14.21 -7.04
C LYS A 16 -1.86 14.80 -7.96
N ILE A 17 -2.00 14.58 -9.26
CA ILE A 17 -1.12 15.13 -10.28
C ILE A 17 -2.01 15.69 -11.39
N SER A 18 -1.79 16.94 -11.78
CA SER A 18 -2.49 17.60 -12.88
C SER A 18 -1.88 17.26 -14.26
N SER A 19 -1.14 16.15 -14.37
CA SER A 19 -0.43 15.77 -15.58
C SER A 19 -1.37 15.13 -16.60
N GLY A 20 -2.09 15.97 -17.36
CA GLY A 20 -2.82 15.57 -18.57
C GLY A 20 -4.33 15.40 -18.43
N TRP A 21 -4.97 15.06 -19.56
CA TRP A 21 -6.43 14.91 -19.73
C TRP A 21 -7.04 13.71 -18.98
N PHE A 22 -6.22 12.78 -18.48
CA PHE A 22 -6.66 11.51 -17.93
C PHE A 22 -6.11 11.27 -16.52
N ALA A 23 -6.98 10.91 -15.58
CA ALA A 23 -6.61 10.70 -14.17
C ALA A 23 -5.66 9.48 -13.98
N ALA A 24 -5.50 8.61 -14.96
CA ALA A 24 -4.58 7.48 -14.90
C ALA A 24 -3.15 7.89 -15.32
N GLY A 25 -2.43 8.53 -14.42
CA GLY A 25 -1.01 8.87 -14.61
C GLY A 25 -0.08 7.76 -14.11
N VAL A 26 0.94 8.17 -13.34
CA VAL A 26 1.97 7.30 -12.77
C VAL A 26 1.43 6.11 -11.98
N SER A 27 0.28 6.26 -11.33
CA SER A 27 -0.41 5.19 -10.58
C SER A 27 -0.80 4.00 -11.47
N PHE A 28 -1.32 4.25 -12.67
CA PHE A 28 -1.69 3.19 -13.59
C PHE A 28 -0.48 2.59 -14.30
N GLN A 29 0.53 3.40 -14.60
CA GLN A 29 1.80 2.89 -15.13
C GLN A 29 2.46 1.93 -14.13
N ARG A 30 2.47 2.27 -12.84
CA ARG A 30 2.90 1.36 -11.78
C ARG A 30 2.04 0.11 -11.73
N ALA A 31 0.71 0.24 -11.69
CA ALA A 31 -0.18 -0.93 -11.67
C ALA A 31 0.06 -1.87 -12.86
N LEU A 32 0.36 -1.33 -14.05
CA LEU A 32 0.64 -2.10 -15.26
C LEU A 32 1.93 -2.93 -15.17
N THR A 33 2.94 -2.49 -14.41
CA THR A 33 4.19 -3.25 -14.28
C THR A 33 4.11 -4.37 -13.24
N VAL A 34 3.19 -4.29 -12.27
CA VAL A 34 3.07 -5.27 -11.17
C VAL A 34 1.93 -6.27 -11.33
N LEU A 35 0.92 -5.96 -12.14
CA LEU A 35 -0.25 -6.82 -12.35
C LEU A 35 -0.17 -7.60 -13.66
N SER A 36 -0.76 -8.80 -13.64
CA SER A 36 -1.13 -9.50 -14.87
C SER A 36 -2.15 -8.69 -15.67
N ASP A 37 -2.17 -8.85 -17.00
CA ASP A 37 -3.12 -8.16 -17.89
C ASP A 37 -4.58 -8.28 -17.42
N GLY A 38 -4.94 -9.45 -16.89
CA GLY A 38 -6.27 -9.72 -16.39
C GLY A 38 -6.58 -8.97 -15.08
N ALA A 39 -5.63 -8.93 -14.16
CA ALA A 39 -5.79 -8.18 -12.91
C ALA A 39 -5.72 -6.67 -13.14
N PHE A 40 -4.89 -6.21 -14.08
CA PHE A 40 -4.87 -4.81 -14.52
C PHE A 40 -6.21 -4.39 -15.12
N LYS A 41 -6.82 -5.24 -15.96
CA LYS A 41 -8.15 -4.96 -16.51
C LYS A 41 -9.21 -4.85 -15.41
N LEU A 42 -9.14 -5.69 -14.37
CA LEU A 42 -10.02 -5.58 -13.21
C LEU A 42 -9.76 -4.27 -12.44
N PHE A 43 -8.50 -3.93 -12.18
CA PHE A 43 -8.12 -2.67 -11.54
C PHE A 43 -8.63 -1.44 -12.30
N ALA A 44 -8.44 -1.41 -13.62
CA ALA A 44 -8.92 -0.33 -14.48
C ALA A 44 -10.44 -0.19 -14.40
N TYR A 45 -11.18 -1.31 -14.46
CA TYR A 45 -12.63 -1.30 -14.31
C TYR A 45 -13.07 -0.77 -12.93
N VAL A 46 -12.49 -1.31 -11.84
CA VAL A 46 -12.77 -0.85 -10.47
C VAL A 46 -12.46 0.64 -10.32
N SER A 47 -11.38 1.14 -10.93
CA SER A 47 -11.01 2.56 -10.86
C SER A 47 -11.99 3.48 -11.59
N LEU A 48 -12.64 2.99 -12.66
CA LEU A 48 -13.64 3.74 -13.39
C LEU A 48 -14.95 3.86 -12.61
N GLU A 49 -15.33 2.79 -11.90
CA GLU A 49 -16.61 2.70 -11.18
C GLU A 49 -16.52 3.17 -9.73
N ALA A 50 -15.31 3.29 -9.17
CA ALA A 50 -15.11 3.67 -7.79
C ALA A 50 -15.54 5.12 -7.53
N ASP A 51 -16.13 5.34 -6.36
CA ASP A 51 -16.49 6.67 -5.90
C ASP A 51 -15.26 7.58 -5.84
N ARG A 52 -15.34 8.75 -6.48
CA ARG A 52 -14.19 9.67 -6.66
C ARG A 52 -13.53 10.12 -5.36
N ARG A 53 -14.31 10.26 -4.28
CA ARG A 53 -13.83 10.74 -2.97
C ARG A 53 -13.22 9.62 -2.14
N THR A 54 -13.77 8.42 -2.26
CA THR A 54 -13.46 7.30 -1.38
C THR A 54 -12.74 6.15 -2.07
N GLY A 55 -12.52 6.21 -3.38
CA GLY A 55 -11.91 5.15 -4.19
C GLY A 55 -12.48 3.76 -3.89
N ARG A 56 -13.77 3.71 -3.51
CA ARG A 56 -14.48 2.48 -3.14
C ARG A 56 -15.44 2.06 -4.22
N TYR A 57 -15.51 0.77 -4.44
CA TYR A 57 -16.43 0.15 -5.37
C TYR A 57 -16.95 -1.16 -4.78
N GLU A 58 -18.24 -1.43 -4.94
CA GLU A 58 -18.86 -2.64 -4.42
C GLU A 58 -19.39 -3.50 -5.56
N ALA A 59 -18.93 -4.75 -5.64
CA ALA A 59 -19.41 -5.69 -6.64
C ALA A 59 -19.32 -7.14 -6.19
N THR A 60 -20.22 -7.97 -6.71
CA THR A 60 -20.11 -9.42 -6.56
C THR A 60 -19.10 -9.99 -7.57
N GLN A 61 -18.51 -11.15 -7.28
CA GLN A 61 -17.65 -11.83 -8.25
C GLN A 61 -18.41 -12.22 -9.52
N THR A 62 -19.72 -12.47 -9.41
CA THR A 62 -20.59 -12.82 -10.54
C THR A 62 -20.77 -11.63 -11.48
N ASP A 63 -20.96 -10.42 -10.93
CA ASP A 63 -21.11 -9.21 -11.74
C ASP A 63 -19.79 -8.86 -12.44
N LEU A 64 -18.66 -8.93 -11.73
CA LEU A 64 -17.34 -8.73 -12.30
C LEU A 64 -17.02 -9.75 -13.40
N ALA A 65 -17.39 -11.02 -13.19
CA ALA A 65 -17.22 -12.08 -14.18
C ALA A 65 -18.03 -11.78 -15.46
N ARG A 66 -19.28 -11.32 -15.31
CA ARG A 66 -20.15 -10.96 -16.42
C ARG A 66 -19.59 -9.76 -17.20
N VAL A 67 -19.24 -8.68 -16.52
CA VAL A 67 -18.77 -7.43 -17.15
C VAL A 67 -17.42 -7.63 -17.84
N LEU A 68 -16.50 -8.38 -17.22
CA LEU A 68 -15.16 -8.58 -17.78
C LEU A 68 -15.08 -9.75 -18.77
N GLY A 69 -16.18 -10.50 -18.96
CA GLY A 69 -16.23 -11.68 -19.84
C GLY A 69 -15.28 -12.79 -19.37
N LYS A 70 -15.19 -13.01 -18.05
CA LYS A 70 -14.29 -14.01 -17.44
C LYS A 70 -15.07 -14.94 -16.51
N SER A 71 -14.49 -16.09 -16.16
CA SER A 71 -15.10 -16.98 -15.17
C SER A 71 -14.91 -16.43 -13.75
N ARG A 72 -15.84 -16.74 -12.84
CA ARG A 72 -15.75 -16.36 -11.41
C ARG A 72 -14.44 -16.81 -10.77
N ARG A 73 -13.94 -18.01 -11.13
CA ARG A 73 -12.65 -18.53 -10.65
C ARG A 73 -11.47 -17.63 -11.05
N ILE A 74 -11.49 -17.11 -12.27
CA ILE A 74 -10.45 -16.21 -12.78
C ILE A 74 -10.56 -14.84 -12.11
N ILE A 75 -11.77 -14.29 -11.93
CA ILE A 75 -11.99 -13.06 -11.16
C ILE A 75 -11.46 -13.21 -9.73
N GLY A 76 -11.74 -14.33 -9.05
CA GLY A 76 -11.22 -14.59 -7.71
C GLY A 76 -9.69 -14.56 -7.65
N LYS A 77 -9.00 -15.05 -8.69
CA LYS A 77 -7.53 -14.93 -8.78
C LYS A 77 -7.07 -13.48 -8.91
N TYR A 78 -7.72 -12.68 -9.74
CA TYR A 78 -7.38 -11.27 -9.92
C TYR A 78 -7.65 -10.45 -8.66
N ILE A 79 -8.75 -10.72 -7.95
CA ILE A 79 -9.05 -10.12 -6.64
C ILE A 79 -7.91 -10.40 -5.67
N ALA A 80 -7.51 -11.67 -5.52
CA ALA A 80 -6.42 -12.05 -4.64
C ALA A 80 -5.07 -11.47 -5.06
N GLU A 81 -4.86 -11.23 -6.35
CA GLU A 81 -3.66 -10.58 -6.88
C GLU A 81 -3.63 -9.08 -6.51
N LEU A 82 -4.73 -8.36 -6.71
CA LEU A 82 -4.87 -6.94 -6.35
C LEU A 82 -4.64 -6.69 -4.86
N GLU A 83 -5.15 -7.57 -4.01
CA GLU A 83 -4.93 -7.50 -2.56
C GLU A 83 -3.48 -7.81 -2.20
N ARG A 84 -2.91 -8.90 -2.73
CA ARG A 84 -1.53 -9.31 -2.44
C ARG A 84 -0.50 -8.29 -2.92
N LYS A 85 -0.73 -7.65 -4.06
CA LYS A 85 0.14 -6.59 -4.61
C LYS A 85 -0.12 -5.22 -3.99
N GLY A 86 -1.03 -5.11 -3.01
CA GLY A 86 -1.27 -3.86 -2.29
C GLY A 86 -1.86 -2.76 -3.17
N ILE A 87 -2.64 -3.12 -4.19
CA ILE A 87 -3.32 -2.14 -5.05
C ILE A 87 -4.70 -1.82 -4.49
N CYS A 88 -5.40 -2.84 -4.00
CA CYS A 88 -6.70 -2.69 -3.34
C CYS A 88 -6.69 -3.36 -1.96
N SER A 89 -7.35 -2.75 -0.98
CA SER A 89 -7.82 -3.47 0.21
C SER A 89 -9.21 -4.03 -0.11
N ILE A 90 -9.43 -5.33 0.13
CA ILE A 90 -10.66 -6.00 -0.29
C ILE A 90 -11.37 -6.60 0.93
N SER A 91 -12.56 -6.06 1.25
CA SER A 91 -13.44 -6.70 2.23
C SER A 91 -14.35 -7.67 1.50
N SER A 92 -13.99 -8.96 1.53
CA SER A 92 -14.81 -10.01 0.92
C SER A 92 -16.08 -10.24 1.74
N GLY A 93 -17.22 -10.26 1.07
CA GLY A 93 -18.49 -10.57 1.69
C GLY A 93 -18.54 -12.02 2.21
N ARG A 94 -19.22 -12.26 3.34
CA ARG A 94 -19.22 -13.57 4.04
C ARG A 94 -19.85 -14.74 3.25
N ASN A 95 -20.49 -14.48 2.11
CA ASN A 95 -21.11 -15.50 1.27
C ASN A 95 -21.14 -15.08 -0.21
N GLN A 96 -21.56 -15.99 -1.10
CA GLN A 96 -21.57 -15.80 -2.56
C GLN A 96 -22.50 -14.68 -3.08
N TYR A 97 -23.41 -14.19 -2.24
CA TYR A 97 -24.30 -13.06 -2.55
C TYR A 97 -23.78 -11.75 -1.97
N ALA A 98 -22.83 -11.83 -1.06
CA ALA A 98 -22.27 -10.67 -0.40
C ALA A 98 -21.27 -9.98 -1.33
N ARG A 99 -21.38 -8.66 -1.39
CA ARG A 99 -20.54 -7.81 -2.24
C ARG A 99 -19.13 -7.76 -1.67
N ASN A 100 -18.14 -7.76 -2.56
CA ASN A 100 -16.78 -7.40 -2.21
C ASN A 100 -16.69 -5.88 -2.23
N ILE A 101 -16.16 -5.30 -1.17
CA ILE A 101 -15.86 -3.87 -1.11
C ILE A 101 -14.39 -3.72 -1.50
N PHE A 102 -14.16 -3.17 -2.68
CA PHE A 102 -12.85 -2.80 -3.16
C PHE A 102 -12.53 -1.39 -2.69
N GLU A 103 -11.36 -1.19 -2.09
CA GLU A 103 -10.85 0.14 -1.80
C GLU A 103 -9.46 0.28 -2.43
N ILE A 104 -9.33 1.12 -3.46
CA ILE A 104 -8.05 1.36 -4.14
C ILE A 104 -7.14 2.16 -3.21
N LEU A 105 -5.93 1.66 -2.93
CA LEU A 105 -4.99 2.34 -2.05
C LEU A 105 -4.51 3.65 -2.66
N ASP A 106 -4.08 4.59 -1.81
CA ASP A 106 -3.79 5.95 -2.23
C ASP A 106 -2.68 6.05 -3.28
N ASP A 107 -1.69 5.16 -3.26
CA ASP A 107 -0.61 5.15 -4.25
C ASP A 107 -1.13 4.86 -5.67
N TYR A 108 -2.29 4.20 -5.75
CA TYR A 108 -2.95 3.81 -7.00
C TYR A 108 -4.21 4.62 -7.31
N TRP A 109 -4.75 5.37 -6.34
CA TRP A 109 -5.92 6.21 -6.51
C TRP A 109 -5.55 7.63 -6.96
N PRO A 110 -6.05 8.13 -8.10
CA PRO A 110 -5.55 9.36 -8.70
C PRO A 110 -6.07 10.64 -8.04
N TYR A 111 -7.09 10.54 -7.20
CA TYR A 111 -7.64 11.69 -6.47
C TYR A 111 -7.05 11.76 -5.06
N ASN A 112 -6.91 12.99 -4.55
CA ASN A 112 -6.76 13.21 -3.12
C ASN A 112 -8.04 12.77 -2.44
N ARG A 113 -7.92 11.78 -1.55
CA ARG A 113 -9.01 11.48 -0.64
C ARG A 113 -9.08 12.63 0.35
N PRO A 114 -10.26 13.23 0.57
CA PRO A 114 -10.43 14.14 1.69
C PRO A 114 -10.01 13.35 2.93
N SER A 115 -8.92 13.78 3.55
CA SER A 115 -8.51 13.25 4.83
C SER A 115 -9.73 13.38 5.73
N ILE A 116 -10.10 12.32 6.45
CA ILE A 116 -11.14 12.39 7.50
C ILE A 116 -10.74 13.42 8.59
N ILE A 117 -9.52 13.98 8.49
CA ILE A 117 -8.94 15.06 9.28
C ILE A 117 -9.44 16.45 8.84
N GLU A 118 -9.93 16.65 7.62
CA GLU A 118 -10.36 17.99 7.15
C GLU A 118 -11.79 18.38 7.55
N GLU A 119 -12.57 17.44 8.09
CA GLU A 119 -13.93 17.72 8.60
C GLU A 119 -14.05 17.60 10.13
N ALA A 120 -12.93 17.47 10.84
CA ALA A 120 -12.89 17.53 12.30
C ALA A 120 -11.81 18.50 12.76
N ASP A 121 -12.18 19.78 12.80
CA ASP A 121 -11.82 20.72 13.86
C ASP A 121 -10.64 20.29 14.75
N GLY A 122 -9.44 20.77 14.39
CA GLY A 122 -8.30 20.93 15.32
C GLY A 122 -7.91 19.74 16.20
N LYS A 123 -7.95 18.49 15.71
CA LYS A 123 -7.43 17.34 16.48
C LYS A 123 -6.05 16.90 15.98
N GLU A 124 -5.07 17.19 16.84
CA GLU A 124 -3.75 16.59 17.01
C GLU A 124 -3.53 15.33 16.16
N GLU A 125 -2.49 15.36 15.31
CA GLU A 125 -2.04 14.18 14.57
C GLU A 125 -1.84 13.04 15.56
N ASP A 126 -2.54 11.93 15.35
CA ASP A 126 -2.50 10.74 16.19
C ASP A 126 -1.03 10.31 16.37
N ALA A 127 -0.49 10.52 17.58
CA ALA A 127 0.95 10.41 17.85
C ALA A 127 1.51 9.02 17.49
N TYR A 128 0.69 7.96 17.62
CA TYR A 128 1.07 6.62 17.20
C TYR A 128 1.24 6.54 15.68
N VAL A 129 0.28 7.10 14.93
CA VAL A 129 0.30 7.09 13.46
C VAL A 129 1.47 7.91 12.92
N ALA A 130 1.75 9.07 13.52
CA ALA A 130 2.91 9.88 13.17
C ALA A 130 4.22 9.12 13.40
N ALA A 131 4.39 8.51 14.57
CA ALA A 131 5.59 7.73 14.88
C ALA A 131 5.72 6.46 14.02
N ALA A 132 4.61 5.82 13.66
CA ALA A 132 4.57 4.68 12.73
C ALA A 132 5.03 5.10 11.34
N ARG A 133 4.59 6.27 10.86
CA ARG A 133 5.01 6.84 9.58
C ARG A 133 6.52 7.08 9.55
N ASP A 134 7.03 7.79 10.55
CA ASP A 134 8.47 8.11 10.62
C ASP A 134 9.32 6.84 10.66
N SER A 135 8.90 5.87 11.47
CA SER A 135 9.59 4.58 11.58
C SER A 135 9.55 3.81 10.26
N PHE A 136 8.41 3.78 9.57
CA PHE A 136 8.24 3.09 8.29
C PHE A 136 9.12 3.69 7.19
N LEU A 137 9.12 5.03 7.07
CA LEU A 137 9.90 5.74 6.07
C LEU A 137 11.42 5.65 6.36
N ALA A 138 11.82 5.61 7.63
CA ALA A 138 13.23 5.51 8.03
C ALA A 138 13.89 4.17 7.66
N THR A 139 13.14 3.11 7.35
CA THR A 139 13.72 1.80 7.01
C THR A 139 14.40 1.76 5.64
N GLY A 140 14.06 2.67 4.72
CA GLY A 140 14.66 2.79 3.38
C GLY A 140 14.37 1.64 2.41
N CYS A 141 13.76 0.53 2.87
CA CYS A 141 13.33 -0.58 2.02
C CYS A 141 11.88 -0.43 1.51
N THR A 142 11.25 0.70 1.82
CA THR A 142 9.86 1.00 1.47
C THR A 142 9.78 1.83 0.19
N GLY A 143 8.60 1.86 -0.44
CA GLY A 143 8.38 2.63 -1.68
C GLY A 143 8.45 4.15 -1.54
N GLY A 144 8.86 4.66 -0.36
CA GLY A 144 8.96 6.09 -0.06
C GLY A 144 7.62 6.78 0.22
N SER A 145 6.51 6.03 0.28
CA SER A 145 5.17 6.55 0.56
C SER A 145 4.64 5.99 1.89
N PHE A 146 3.87 6.80 2.61
CA PHE A 146 3.03 6.36 3.72
C PHE A 146 1.65 6.98 3.50
N GLY A 147 0.72 6.19 3.00
CA GLY A 147 -0.60 6.66 2.56
C GLY A 147 -1.67 6.53 3.64
N ALA A 148 -2.92 6.91 3.34
CA ALA A 148 -4.01 6.73 4.30
C ALA A 148 -4.31 5.23 4.55
N GLY A 149 -3.92 4.34 3.64
CA GLY A 149 -3.96 2.89 3.86
C GLY A 149 -3.03 2.45 4.99
N ASP A 150 -1.82 2.99 5.04
CA ASP A 150 -0.85 2.72 6.10
C ASP A 150 -1.26 3.39 7.41
N ALA A 151 -1.80 4.61 7.35
CA ALA A 151 -2.39 5.27 8.52
C ALA A 151 -3.56 4.48 9.11
N ARG A 152 -4.45 3.92 8.27
CA ARG A 152 -5.52 3.02 8.72
C ARG A 152 -4.95 1.75 9.35
N THR A 153 -3.93 1.17 8.74
CA THR A 153 -3.25 -0.02 9.25
C THR A 153 -2.61 0.28 10.61
N ALA A 154 -1.93 1.40 10.78
CA ALA A 154 -1.35 1.85 12.05
C ALA A 154 -2.43 1.97 13.14
N LYS A 155 -3.57 2.59 12.83
CA LYS A 155 -4.71 2.66 13.77
C LYS A 155 -5.30 1.30 14.13
N ILE A 156 -5.33 0.36 13.19
CA ILE A 156 -5.78 -1.01 13.46
C ILE A 156 -4.80 -1.72 14.39
N LEU A 157 -3.49 -1.55 14.17
CA LEU A 157 -2.43 -2.13 15.01
C LEU A 157 -2.48 -1.57 16.43
N GLU A 158 -2.60 -0.25 16.57
CA GLU A 158 -2.76 0.42 17.86
C GLU A 158 -3.97 -0.12 18.63
N LYS A 159 -5.14 -0.22 17.96
CA LYS A 159 -6.36 -0.78 18.56
C LYS A 159 -6.22 -2.26 18.95
N ARG A 160 -5.33 -3.01 18.30
CA ARG A 160 -4.98 -4.40 18.67
C ARG A 160 -3.94 -4.47 19.80
N GLY A 161 -3.60 -3.33 20.40
CA GLY A 161 -2.62 -3.23 21.48
C GLY A 161 -1.19 -3.47 21.02
N VAL A 162 -0.86 -3.18 19.75
CA VAL A 162 0.51 -3.22 19.26
C VAL A 162 1.22 -1.94 19.68
N SER A 163 2.19 -2.05 20.57
CA SER A 163 3.04 -0.94 20.98
C SER A 163 3.91 -0.45 19.83
N LEU A 164 4.32 0.83 19.90
CA LEU A 164 5.26 1.40 18.92
C LEU A 164 6.58 0.61 18.87
N GLY A 165 7.03 0.08 20.02
CA GLY A 165 8.23 -0.76 20.11
C GLY A 165 8.13 -2.02 19.26
N GLU A 166 7.03 -2.78 19.40
CA GLU A 166 6.76 -3.98 18.61
C GLU A 166 6.67 -3.67 17.11
N LEU A 167 6.04 -2.56 16.74
CA LEU A 167 5.98 -2.13 15.34
C LEU A 167 7.38 -1.83 14.80
N GLN A 168 8.20 -1.08 15.53
CA GLN A 168 9.58 -0.77 15.15
C GLN A 168 10.44 -2.04 15.03
N ASP A 169 10.26 -3.00 15.93
CA ASP A 169 10.96 -4.28 15.89
C ASP A 169 10.61 -5.09 14.64
N ALA A 170 9.32 -5.12 14.29
CA ALA A 170 8.85 -5.73 13.05
C ALA A 170 9.41 -5.00 11.82
N LEU A 171 9.43 -3.67 11.85
CA LEU A 171 10.00 -2.84 10.78
C LEU A 171 11.47 -3.17 10.55
N PHE A 172 12.30 -3.25 11.60
CA PHE A 172 13.72 -3.57 11.46
C PHE A 172 13.95 -5.00 10.98
N LEU A 173 13.24 -5.99 11.54
CA LEU A 173 13.38 -7.38 11.11
C LEU A 173 12.94 -7.57 9.66
N GLY A 174 11.79 -7.00 9.29
CA GLY A 174 11.29 -7.07 7.93
C GLY A 174 12.19 -6.36 6.93
N ALA A 175 12.77 -5.21 7.30
CA ALA A 175 13.77 -4.51 6.49
C ALA A 175 15.02 -5.37 6.29
N CYS A 176 15.59 -5.95 7.35
CA CYS A 176 16.73 -6.86 7.25
C CYS A 176 16.46 -8.02 6.29
N ARG A 177 15.31 -8.70 6.44
CA ARG A 177 14.91 -9.80 5.54
C ARG A 177 14.82 -9.34 4.09
N LYS A 178 14.29 -8.13 3.88
CA LYS A 178 14.14 -7.56 2.54
C LYS A 178 15.49 -7.24 1.90
N TYR A 179 16.40 -6.59 2.62
CA TYR A 179 17.75 -6.31 2.12
C TYR A 179 18.55 -7.59 1.85
N VAL A 180 18.45 -8.62 2.71
CA VAL A 180 19.08 -9.92 2.45
C VAL A 180 18.53 -10.53 1.16
N SER A 181 17.22 -10.46 0.95
CA SER A 181 16.61 -10.92 -0.31
C SER A 181 17.17 -10.18 -1.51
N TRP A 182 17.29 -8.86 -1.45
CA TRP A 182 17.85 -8.03 -2.52
C TRP A 182 19.31 -8.34 -2.83
N LEU A 183 20.15 -8.43 -1.80
CA LEU A 183 21.57 -8.74 -1.94
C LEU A 183 21.83 -10.14 -2.51
N ASN A 184 20.90 -11.08 -2.31
CA ASN A 184 20.97 -12.44 -2.84
C ASN A 184 20.28 -12.60 -4.21
N GLY A 185 19.99 -11.52 -4.93
CA GLY A 185 19.38 -11.57 -6.27
C GLY A 185 17.87 -11.82 -6.29
N GLY A 186 17.20 -11.62 -5.15
CA GLY A 186 15.74 -11.62 -5.06
C GLY A 186 15.10 -10.39 -5.69
N SER A 187 13.77 -10.39 -5.77
CA SER A 187 13.01 -9.30 -6.40
C SER A 187 13.31 -7.94 -5.73
N PRO A 188 13.73 -6.91 -6.50
CA PRO A 188 14.06 -5.57 -5.97
C PRO A 188 12.81 -4.76 -5.61
N GLU A 189 11.61 -5.31 -5.74
CA GLU A 189 10.35 -4.61 -5.40
C GLU A 189 10.38 -4.07 -3.95
N PRO A 190 10.11 -2.78 -3.70
CA PRO A 190 10.07 -2.22 -2.35
C PRO A 190 8.87 -2.72 -1.54
N VAL A 191 8.95 -2.58 -0.22
CA VAL A 191 7.79 -2.78 0.66
C VAL A 191 6.84 -1.60 0.48
N VAL A 192 5.66 -1.85 -0.07
CA VAL A 192 4.70 -0.80 -0.45
C VAL A 192 3.58 -0.55 0.57
N SER A 193 3.54 -1.31 1.68
CA SER A 193 2.54 -1.07 2.72
C SER A 193 2.98 -1.59 4.10
N LEU A 194 2.50 -0.90 5.14
CA LEU A 194 2.64 -1.29 6.55
C LEU A 194 2.07 -2.69 6.84
N ARG A 195 1.09 -3.15 6.04
CA ARG A 195 0.48 -4.50 6.18
C ARG A 195 1.48 -5.64 6.01
N TYR A 196 2.58 -5.41 5.29
CA TYR A 196 3.68 -6.38 5.16
C TYR A 196 4.23 -6.83 6.52
N PHE A 197 4.16 -5.95 7.53
CA PHE A 197 4.73 -6.19 8.84
C PHE A 197 3.76 -6.89 9.82
N GLU A 198 2.46 -7.00 9.50
CA GLU A 198 1.48 -7.73 10.33
C GLU A 198 1.94 -9.16 10.71
N PRO A 199 2.36 -10.03 9.77
CA PRO A 199 2.83 -11.37 10.13
C PRO A 199 4.12 -11.36 10.95
N ILE A 200 4.97 -10.34 10.79
CA ILE A 200 6.23 -10.20 11.53
C ILE A 200 5.96 -9.79 12.99
N ILE A 201 4.95 -8.93 13.20
CA ILE A 201 4.48 -8.57 14.54
C ILE A 201 3.96 -9.82 15.27
N SER A 202 3.18 -10.66 14.58
CA SER A 202 2.73 -11.95 15.14
C SER A 202 3.91 -12.85 15.52
N GLU A 203 4.91 -12.96 14.63
CA GLU A 203 6.13 -13.75 14.89
C GLU A 203 6.89 -13.27 16.13
N ILE A 204 7.09 -11.95 16.28
CA ILE A 204 7.80 -11.37 17.43
C ILE A 204 7.03 -11.58 18.74
N ARG A 205 5.69 -11.57 18.68
CA ARG A 205 4.86 -11.85 19.86
C ARG A 205 4.95 -13.32 20.29
N GLU A 206 5.05 -14.23 19.34
CA GLU A 206 5.23 -15.66 19.62
C GLU A 206 6.65 -15.95 20.11
N GLN A 207 7.65 -15.29 19.53
CA GLN A 207 9.07 -15.44 19.85
C GLN A 207 9.73 -14.07 20.03
N PRO A 208 9.65 -13.49 21.25
CA PRO A 208 10.28 -12.23 21.55
C PRO A 208 11.78 -12.27 21.33
N PHE A 209 12.34 -11.15 20.89
CA PHE A 209 13.77 -11.08 20.66
C PHE A 209 14.59 -11.24 21.95
N PRO A 210 15.77 -11.87 21.87
CA PRO A 210 16.74 -11.81 22.95
C PRO A 210 17.08 -10.36 23.30
N HIS A 211 17.39 -10.10 24.56
CA HIS A 211 17.81 -8.78 25.02
C HIS A 211 19.00 -8.27 24.19
N GLY A 212 18.95 -7.03 23.71
CA GLY A 212 20.02 -6.42 22.90
C GLY A 212 19.95 -6.70 21.39
N TYR A 213 19.04 -7.58 20.94
CA TYR A 213 18.93 -7.93 19.52
C TYR A 213 18.34 -6.80 18.67
N ARG A 214 17.53 -5.94 19.28
CA ARG A 214 16.95 -4.75 18.64
C ARG A 214 18.03 -3.80 18.13
N GLU A 215 19.01 -3.50 18.97
CA GLU A 215 20.14 -2.61 18.67
C GLU A 215 20.99 -3.20 17.53
N TYR A 216 21.17 -4.52 17.54
CA TYR A 216 21.80 -5.25 16.45
C TYR A 216 21.01 -5.08 15.14
N LEU A 217 19.69 -5.34 15.14
CA LEU A 217 18.85 -5.18 13.95
C LEU A 217 18.89 -3.75 13.41
N GLN A 218 18.80 -2.75 14.29
CA GLN A 218 18.85 -1.35 13.91
C GLN A 218 20.19 -0.98 13.25
N SER A 219 21.31 -1.46 13.81
CA SER A 219 22.64 -1.30 13.22
C SER A 219 22.75 -2.01 11.86
N LYS A 220 22.19 -3.22 11.77
CA LYS A 220 22.22 -4.03 10.56
C LYS A 220 21.41 -3.41 9.42
N VAL A 221 20.23 -2.87 9.69
CA VAL A 221 19.42 -2.13 8.72
C VAL A 221 20.21 -0.94 8.17
N ARG A 222 20.81 -0.10 9.04
CA ARG A 222 21.64 1.04 8.58
C ARG A 222 22.80 0.61 7.69
N GLN A 223 23.49 -0.48 8.05
CA GLN A 223 24.57 -1.04 7.24
C GLN A 223 24.07 -1.49 5.87
N MET A 224 22.95 -2.24 5.84
CA MET A 224 22.38 -2.78 4.62
C MET A 224 21.81 -1.70 3.70
N THR A 225 21.20 -0.65 4.25
CA THR A 225 20.77 0.52 3.48
C THR A 225 21.95 1.16 2.77
N ARG A 226 23.08 1.38 3.45
CA ARG A 226 24.30 1.94 2.83
C ARG A 226 24.84 1.04 1.72
N LEU A 227 24.98 -0.25 2.00
CA LEU A 227 25.45 -1.23 1.01
C LEU A 227 24.53 -1.27 -0.22
N TRP A 228 23.22 -1.17 -0.01
CA TRP A 228 22.25 -1.14 -1.10
C TRP A 228 22.34 0.14 -1.92
N GLU A 229 22.49 1.32 -1.29
CA GLU A 229 22.73 2.59 -2.02
C GLU A 229 24.04 2.56 -2.82
N GLU A 230 25.10 1.93 -2.31
CA GLU A 230 26.38 1.76 -3.02
C GLU A 230 26.29 0.78 -4.20
N LEU A 231 25.42 -0.24 -4.09
CA LEU A 231 25.21 -1.27 -5.11
C LEU A 231 24.15 -0.87 -6.14
N LYS A 232 23.31 0.14 -5.86
CA LYS A 232 22.36 0.70 -6.85
C LYS A 232 23.17 1.32 -8.00
N PRO A 233 23.04 0.83 -9.24
CA PRO A 233 23.59 1.53 -10.38
C PRO A 233 22.90 2.90 -10.52
N ALA A 234 23.68 3.94 -10.82
CA ALA A 234 23.12 5.23 -11.23
C ALA A 234 22.20 5.03 -12.45
N GLU A 235 20.98 5.57 -12.36
CA GLU A 235 19.89 5.58 -13.35
C GLU A 235 20.12 4.84 -14.69
N GLY A 236 19.39 3.74 -14.88
CA GLY A 236 19.16 3.11 -16.18
C GLY A 236 19.42 1.61 -16.16
N TRP A 237 18.36 0.81 -16.01
CA TRP A 237 18.45 -0.60 -16.37
C TRP A 237 17.22 -1.06 -17.16
N PRO A 238 17.37 -1.23 -18.49
CA PRO A 238 16.76 -2.31 -19.22
C PRO A 238 17.82 -3.40 -19.52
N ASN A 239 17.45 -4.66 -19.23
CA ASN A 239 18.00 -5.93 -19.74
C ASN A 239 19.52 -6.11 -19.87
N SER A 240 20.07 -7.05 -19.11
CA SER A 240 20.55 -8.32 -19.68
C SER A 240 20.98 -9.25 -18.53
N ILE A 241 20.37 -10.42 -18.44
CA ILE A 241 21.05 -11.58 -17.87
C ILE A 241 21.36 -12.45 -19.08
N ASP A 242 22.43 -12.09 -19.80
CA ASP A 242 23.09 -13.02 -20.69
C ASP A 242 23.64 -14.16 -19.82
N GLY A 243 23.16 -15.36 -20.11
CA GLY A 243 23.66 -16.59 -19.55
C GLY A 243 25.11 -16.78 -19.93
N ALA A 244 26.01 -16.49 -19.00
CA ALA A 244 27.38 -16.96 -19.01
C ALA A 244 27.48 -18.22 -18.13
N SER A 245 27.51 -19.39 -18.76
CA SER A 245 28.10 -20.65 -18.26
C SER A 245 28.25 -21.53 -19.49
N ARG A 246 29.45 -21.67 -20.08
CA ARG A 246 30.48 -22.67 -19.72
C ARG A 246 29.89 -24.04 -19.43
#